data_AF-A0A9D6HXR3-F1
#
_entry.id   AF-A0A9D6HXR3-F1
#
_cell.length_a   1.000
_cell.length_b   1.000
_cell.length_c   1.000
_cell.angle_alpha   90.00
_cell.angle_beta   90.00
_cell.angle_gamma   90.00
#
_symmetry.space_group_name_H-M   'P 1'
#
loop_
_entity.id
_entity.type
_entity.pdbx_description
1 polymer ?
#
loop_
_entity_poly.entity_id
_entity_poly.type
_entity_poly.pdbx_seq_one_letter_code
_entity_poly.pdbx_strand_id
1 'polypeptide(L)'
;MMSLLAAKAEVVFGLQLVTRHRAPRLAALLGLGVAALAAASEPSPERVARVVLLVAGTLAAVSASRLLSPGPALAAARMVVAPWWLVPTGRLAGALCVLGPVTVGMGLALATASPQGAPVLSAVAVALAYAGCVAACVMAVAPWWGASAAASVGFLGVWIGVAPPSAMGALFAGWLPFQRVVIWLWNVLPLPWRATRWLASGGWGDPLLLGAWTLMGLGVAAMHLAGPGRPRRAES
;
A
#
# COMPACT_ATOMS: atom_id res chain seq x y z
N MET A 1 18.79 -23.70 0.63
CA MET A 1 19.27 -22.94 1.81
C MET A 1 19.63 -21.49 1.48
N MET A 2 20.38 -21.20 0.41
CA MET A 2 20.71 -19.82 0.00
C MET A 2 19.49 -18.93 -0.32
N SER A 3 18.43 -19.47 -0.93
CA SER A 3 17.21 -18.72 -1.27
C SER A 3 16.44 -18.19 -0.05
N LEU A 4 16.41 -18.97 1.04
CA LEU A 4 15.69 -18.62 2.27
C LEU A 4 16.43 -17.52 3.06
N LEU A 5 17.77 -17.58 3.09
CA LEU A 5 18.60 -16.52 3.68
C LEU A 5 18.48 -15.21 2.90
N ALA A 6 18.46 -15.29 1.56
CA ALA A 6 18.26 -14.11 0.70
C ALA A 6 16.87 -13.48 0.92
N ALA A 7 15.81 -14.29 0.99
CA ALA A 7 14.47 -13.80 1.28
C ALA A 7 14.40 -13.11 2.65
N LYS A 8 14.95 -13.74 3.69
CA LYS A 8 15.04 -13.15 5.04
C LYS A 8 15.81 -11.83 5.03
N ALA A 9 16.92 -11.76 4.32
CA ALA A 9 17.73 -10.55 4.23
C ALA A 9 16.95 -9.38 3.63
N GLU A 10 16.19 -9.61 2.56
CA GLU A 10 15.37 -8.56 1.93
C GLU A 10 14.20 -8.13 2.83
N VAL A 11 13.61 -9.05 3.61
CA VAL A 11 12.61 -8.71 4.63
C VAL A 11 13.21 -7.80 5.70
N VAL A 12 14.35 -8.17 6.27
CA VAL A 12 15.05 -7.37 7.29
C VAL A 12 15.47 -6.02 6.71
N PHE A 13 15.93 -6.00 5.47
CA PHE A 13 16.33 -4.77 4.81
C PHE A 13 15.14 -3.84 4.56
N GLY A 14 14.01 -4.36 4.07
CA GLY A 14 12.75 -3.62 3.95
C GLY A 14 12.30 -3.02 5.29
N LEU A 15 12.36 -3.82 6.36
CA LEU A 15 12.07 -3.36 7.73
C LEU A 15 12.98 -2.18 8.13
N GLN A 16 14.29 -2.29 7.88
CA GLN A 16 15.26 -1.23 8.20
C GLN A 16 15.01 0.05 7.39
N LEU A 17 14.68 -0.06 6.10
CA LEU A 17 14.38 1.10 5.26
C LEU A 17 13.17 1.87 5.78
N VAL A 18 12.11 1.17 6.18
CA VAL A 18 10.90 1.80 6.72
C VAL A 18 11.17 2.41 8.10
N THR A 19 11.78 1.65 9.01
CA THR A 19 11.98 2.09 10.41
C THR A 19 12.98 3.24 10.54
N ARG A 20 13.98 3.35 9.66
CA ARG A 20 14.94 4.46 9.65
C ARG A 20 14.34 5.75 9.07
N HIS A 21 13.23 5.66 8.33
CA HIS A 21 12.60 6.82 7.75
C HIS A 21 11.67 7.52 8.77
N ARG A 22 11.77 8.85 8.89
CA ARG A 22 10.92 9.63 9.80
C ARG A 22 9.50 9.79 9.27
N ALA A 23 9.29 9.80 7.95
CA ALA A 23 7.98 10.06 7.36
C ALA A 23 6.91 8.99 7.69
N PRO A 24 7.20 7.68 7.72
CA PRO A 24 6.26 6.66 8.19
C PRO A 24 5.82 6.89 9.64
N ARG A 25 6.73 7.38 10.51
CA ARG A 25 6.40 7.71 11.90
C ARG A 25 5.45 8.91 11.97
N LEU A 26 5.70 9.96 11.19
CA LEU A 26 4.80 11.12 11.11
C LEU A 26 3.43 10.73 10.53
N ALA A 27 3.41 9.90 9.49
CA ALA A 27 2.18 9.36 8.92
C ALA A 27 1.40 8.49 9.92
N ALA A 28 2.09 7.74 10.79
CA ALA A 28 1.46 6.97 11.85
C ALA A 28 0.85 7.87 12.93
N LEU A 29 1.54 8.94 13.33
CA LEU A 29 1.00 9.93 14.26
C LEU A 29 -0.23 10.65 13.68
N LEU A 30 -0.18 11.04 12.41
CA LEU A 30 -1.34 11.61 11.71
C LEU A 30 -2.49 10.61 11.65
N GLY A 31 -2.21 9.35 11.32
CA GLY A 31 -3.21 8.28 11.30
C GLY A 31 -3.86 8.04 12.66
N LEU A 32 -3.07 8.04 13.74
CA LEU A 32 -3.58 7.97 15.11
C LEU A 32 -4.47 9.17 15.46
N GLY A 33 -4.09 10.39 15.04
CA GLY A 33 -4.91 11.58 15.21
C GLY A 33 -6.27 11.48 14.50
N VAL A 34 -6.28 11.02 13.24
CA VAL A 34 -7.51 10.78 12.48
C VAL A 34 -8.36 9.68 13.13
N ALA A 35 -7.74 8.59 13.59
CA ALA A 35 -8.44 7.52 14.29
C ALA A 35 -9.05 7.99 15.62
N ALA A 36 -8.34 8.82 16.39
CA ALA A 36 -8.85 9.40 17.62
C ALA A 36 -10.04 10.34 17.37
N LEU A 37 -9.95 11.20 16.35
CA LEU A 37 -11.06 12.08 15.92
C LEU A 37 -12.28 11.27 15.47
N ALA A 38 -12.05 10.19 14.74
CA ALA A 38 -13.12 9.29 14.30
C ALA A 38 -13.75 8.52 15.47
N ALA A 39 -12.96 8.09 16.46
CA ALA A 39 -13.45 7.42 17.66
C ALA A 39 -14.29 8.36 18.54
N ALA A 40 -13.93 9.65 18.60
CA ALA A 40 -14.68 10.66 19.33
C ALA A 40 -16.07 10.97 18.70
N SER A 41 -16.28 10.58 17.45
CA SER A 41 -17.53 10.81 16.71
C SER A 41 -18.25 9.48 16.51
N GLU A 42 -19.24 9.14 17.35
CA GLU A 42 -20.03 7.88 17.36
C GLU A 42 -19.63 6.86 16.26
N PRO A 43 -18.75 5.89 16.59
CA PRO A 43 -18.13 5.05 15.58
C PRO A 43 -19.08 3.96 15.07
N SER A 44 -19.51 4.10 13.81
CA SER A 44 -20.18 3.03 13.05
C SER A 44 -19.17 2.04 12.45
N PRO A 45 -19.54 0.76 12.24
CA PRO A 45 -18.65 -0.25 11.65
C PRO A 45 -18.06 0.15 10.29
N GLU A 46 -18.85 0.79 9.44
CA GLU A 46 -18.39 1.28 8.13
C GLU A 46 -17.35 2.39 8.26
N ARG A 47 -17.52 3.29 9.23
CA ARG A 47 -16.57 4.37 9.52
C ARG A 47 -15.26 3.81 10.03
N VAL A 48 -15.31 2.84 10.95
CA VAL A 48 -14.12 2.14 11.45
C VAL A 48 -13.35 1.49 10.29
N ALA A 49 -14.03 0.73 9.43
CA ALA A 49 -13.40 0.09 8.28
C ALA A 49 -12.75 1.11 7.32
N ARG A 50 -13.44 2.23 7.03
CA ARG A 50 -12.92 3.29 6.16
C ARG A 50 -11.68 3.97 6.75
N VAL A 51 -11.68 4.27 8.05
CA VAL A 51 -10.54 4.89 8.74
C VAL A 51 -9.34 3.96 8.76
N VAL A 52 -9.55 2.68 9.08
CA VAL A 52 -8.48 1.66 9.04
C VAL A 52 -7.86 1.58 7.63
N LEU A 53 -8.69 1.56 6.58
CA LEU A 53 -8.23 1.54 5.19
C LEU A 53 -7.44 2.79 4.79
N LEU A 54 -7.91 3.97 5.18
CA LEU A 54 -7.25 5.24 4.88
C LEU A 54 -5.86 5.32 5.51
N VAL A 55 -5.76 4.96 6.79
CA VAL A 55 -4.48 4.98 7.50
C VAL A 55 -3.55 3.90 6.97
N ALA A 56 -4.03 2.66 6.77
CA ALA A 56 -3.23 1.58 6.21
C ALA A 56 -2.69 1.92 4.81
N GLY A 57 -3.54 2.45 3.93
CA GLY A 57 -3.14 2.91 2.60
C GLY A 57 -2.15 4.08 2.64
N THR A 58 -2.37 5.06 3.51
CA THR A 58 -1.46 6.20 3.70
C THR A 58 -0.08 5.74 4.18
N LEU A 59 -0.06 4.88 5.20
CA LEU A 59 1.18 4.32 5.74
C LEU A 59 1.90 3.46 4.71
N ALA A 60 1.17 2.67 3.93
CA ALA A 60 1.72 1.87 2.84
C ALA A 60 2.39 2.75 1.78
N ALA A 61 1.72 3.81 1.32
CA ALA A 61 2.27 4.73 0.33
C ALA A 61 3.57 5.38 0.83
N VAL A 62 3.58 5.90 2.06
CA VAL A 62 4.77 6.55 2.62
C VAL A 62 5.91 5.56 2.85
N SER A 63 5.60 4.38 3.39
CA SER A 63 6.60 3.34 3.71
C SER A 63 7.22 2.74 2.45
N ALA A 64 6.42 2.51 1.41
CA ALA A 64 6.87 1.87 0.19
C ALA A 64 7.71 2.78 -0.71
N SER A 65 7.50 4.10 -0.62
CA SER A 65 8.15 5.11 -1.47
C SER A 65 9.68 5.06 -1.50
N ARG A 66 10.32 4.51 -0.45
CA ARG A 66 11.78 4.39 -0.35
C ARG A 66 12.32 2.98 -0.46
N LEU A 67 11.45 1.99 -0.66
CA LEU A 67 11.90 0.59 -0.78
C LEU A 67 12.78 0.37 -2.01
N LEU A 68 12.52 1.11 -3.10
CA LEU A 68 13.29 1.05 -4.35
C LEU A 68 13.77 2.41 -4.87
N SER A 69 13.41 3.53 -4.22
CA SER A 69 13.92 4.84 -4.64
C SER A 69 15.44 4.92 -4.46
N PRO A 70 16.20 5.34 -5.50
CA PRO A 70 17.65 5.53 -5.41
C PRO A 70 18.05 6.39 -4.20
N GLY A 71 19.11 6.00 -3.51
CA GLY A 71 19.61 6.71 -2.33
C GLY A 71 20.77 5.98 -1.64
N PRO A 72 21.44 6.63 -0.66
CA PRO A 72 22.66 6.11 -0.03
C PRO A 72 22.45 4.75 0.64
N ALA A 73 21.28 4.53 1.26
CA ALA A 73 20.92 3.25 1.86
C ALA A 73 20.82 2.11 0.84
N LEU A 74 20.29 2.37 -0.37
CA LEU A 74 20.22 1.36 -1.43
C LEU A 74 21.56 1.18 -2.15
N ALA A 75 22.38 2.24 -2.24
CA ALA A 75 23.73 2.16 -2.78
C ALA A 75 24.61 1.21 -1.95
N ALA A 76 24.49 1.25 -0.61
CA ALA A 76 25.20 0.36 0.31
C ALA A 76 24.72 -1.11 0.24
N ALA A 77 23.46 -1.34 -0.15
CA ALA A 77 22.83 -2.67 -0.18
C ALA A 77 23.16 -3.51 -1.43
N ARG A 78 23.91 -2.97 -2.39
CA ARG A 78 24.31 -3.67 -3.63
C ARG A 78 25.16 -4.94 -3.43
N MET A 79 25.51 -5.30 -2.18
CA MET A 79 26.38 -6.43 -1.86
C MET A 79 25.66 -7.79 -1.74
N VAL A 80 24.33 -7.84 -1.66
CA VAL A 80 23.58 -9.11 -1.53
C VAL A 80 22.97 -9.50 -2.89
N VAL A 81 23.48 -10.59 -3.47
CA VAL A 81 23.00 -11.14 -4.76
C VAL A 81 21.69 -11.90 -4.55
N ALA A 82 20.59 -11.17 -4.32
CA ALA A 82 19.26 -11.76 -4.33
C ALA A 82 18.71 -11.84 -5.79
N PRO A 83 17.96 -12.90 -6.13
CA PRO A 83 17.18 -12.97 -7.37
C PRO A 83 16.32 -11.73 -7.58
N TRP A 84 16.21 -11.28 -8.83
CA TRP A 84 15.59 -10.00 -9.20
C TRP A 84 14.15 -9.83 -8.68
N TRP A 85 13.39 -10.92 -8.59
CA TRP A 85 12.02 -10.93 -8.07
C TRP A 85 11.93 -11.02 -6.54
N LEU A 86 12.97 -11.52 -5.85
CA LEU A 86 13.00 -11.66 -4.39
C LEU A 86 13.22 -10.33 -3.68
N VAL A 87 13.91 -9.39 -4.32
CA VAL A 87 14.18 -8.06 -3.77
C VAL A 87 12.88 -7.28 -3.51
N PRO A 88 12.00 -7.02 -4.51
CA PRO A 88 10.79 -6.25 -4.28
C PRO A 88 9.79 -6.97 -3.39
N THR A 89 9.67 -8.30 -3.52
CA THR A 89 8.77 -9.11 -2.69
C THR A 89 9.21 -9.15 -1.23
N GLY A 90 10.50 -9.37 -0.96
CA GLY A 90 11.07 -9.36 0.38
C GLY A 90 10.95 -7.99 1.06
N ARG A 91 11.26 -6.91 0.33
CA ARG A 91 11.13 -5.55 0.86
C ARG A 91 9.69 -5.16 1.14
N LEU A 92 8.76 -5.56 0.28
CA LEU A 92 7.32 -5.39 0.51
C LEU A 92 6.88 -6.13 1.77
N ALA A 93 7.29 -7.40 1.93
CA ALA A 93 7.01 -8.17 3.13
C ALA A 93 7.59 -7.51 4.39
N GLY A 94 8.83 -7.00 4.33
CA GLY A 94 9.44 -6.23 5.41
C GLY A 94 8.67 -4.97 5.77
N ALA A 95 8.14 -4.24 4.78
CA ALA A 95 7.27 -3.09 5.02
C ALA A 95 5.93 -3.51 5.67
N LEU A 96 5.32 -4.60 5.20
CA LEU A 96 4.10 -5.14 5.78
C LEU A 96 4.30 -5.62 7.22
N CYS A 97 5.49 -6.09 7.60
CA CYS A 97 5.80 -6.40 9.00
C CYS A 97 5.80 -5.16 9.91
N VAL A 98 6.05 -3.96 9.38
CA VAL A 98 5.91 -2.70 10.14
C VAL A 98 4.45 -2.25 10.17
N LEU A 99 3.76 -2.34 9.03
CA LEU A 99 2.39 -1.86 8.86
C LEU A 99 1.35 -2.74 9.56
N GLY A 100 1.60 -4.05 9.59
CA GLY A 100 0.74 -5.08 10.16
C GLY A 100 0.31 -4.77 11.60
N PRO A 101 1.27 -4.68 12.54
CA PRO A 101 0.97 -4.39 13.94
C PRO A 101 0.21 -3.07 14.14
N VAL A 102 0.56 -2.02 13.39
CA VAL A 102 -0.11 -0.71 13.48
C VAL A 102 -1.56 -0.81 13.01
N THR A 103 -1.80 -1.48 11.89
CA THR A 103 -3.15 -1.66 11.32
C THR A 103 -4.01 -2.52 12.24
N VAL A 104 -3.45 -3.62 12.77
CA VAL A 104 -4.12 -4.51 13.73
C VAL A 104 -4.46 -3.76 15.01
N GLY A 105 -3.48 -3.09 15.63
CA GLY A 105 -3.68 -2.38 16.89
C GLY A 105 -4.73 -1.27 16.78
N MET A 106 -4.73 -0.54 15.66
CA MET A 106 -5.74 0.50 15.42
C MET A 106 -7.12 -0.07 15.12
N GLY A 107 -7.21 -1.16 14.34
CA GLY A 107 -8.47 -1.85 14.10
C GLY A 107 -9.10 -2.33 15.41
N LEU A 108 -8.29 -2.92 16.30
CA LEU A 108 -8.72 -3.37 17.63
C LEU A 108 -9.15 -2.18 18.51
N ALA A 109 -8.38 -1.11 18.56
CA ALA A 109 -8.71 0.07 19.36
C ALA A 109 -10.04 0.72 18.94
N LEU A 110 -10.27 0.86 17.63
CA LEU A 110 -11.52 1.39 17.09
C LEU A 110 -12.72 0.46 17.33
N ALA A 111 -12.47 -0.85 17.36
CA ALA A 111 -13.50 -1.83 17.67
C ALA A 111 -13.96 -1.76 19.13
N THR A 112 -13.01 -1.63 20.05
CA THR A 112 -13.32 -1.46 21.48
C THR A 112 -14.06 -0.15 21.78
N ALA A 113 -13.92 0.85 20.91
CA ALA A 113 -14.65 2.11 20.99
C ALA A 113 -16.07 2.05 20.39
N SER A 114 -16.41 0.99 19.63
CA SER A 114 -17.71 0.88 18.97
C SER A 114 -18.72 0.09 19.82
N PRO A 115 -19.84 0.72 20.23
CA PRO A 115 -20.87 0.05 21.03
C PRO A 115 -21.63 -1.05 20.26
N GLN A 116 -21.46 -1.14 18.93
CA GLN A 116 -22.22 -2.03 18.05
C GLN A 116 -21.51 -3.34 17.70
N GLY A 117 -20.26 -3.53 18.14
CA GLY A 117 -19.47 -4.74 17.82
C GLY A 117 -19.11 -4.82 16.33
N ALA A 118 -17.96 -4.25 15.93
CA ALA A 118 -17.51 -4.27 14.54
C ALA A 118 -16.70 -5.55 14.20
N PRO A 119 -16.87 -6.16 13.00
CA PRO A 119 -16.09 -7.32 12.57
C PRO A 119 -14.65 -6.94 12.17
N VAL A 120 -13.81 -6.69 13.17
CA VAL A 120 -12.44 -6.14 13.05
C VAL A 120 -11.52 -6.94 12.15
N LEU A 121 -11.55 -8.27 12.29
CA LEU A 121 -10.59 -9.15 11.61
C LEU A 121 -10.72 -9.06 10.09
N SER A 122 -11.97 -8.98 9.59
CA SER A 122 -12.23 -8.82 8.16
C SER A 122 -11.70 -7.48 7.64
N ALA A 123 -11.99 -6.38 8.35
CA ALA A 123 -11.53 -5.04 8.00
C ALA A 123 -10.00 -4.93 8.01
N VAL A 124 -9.34 -5.51 9.01
CA VAL A 124 -7.88 -5.54 9.11
C VAL A 124 -7.27 -6.38 7.98
N ALA A 125 -7.81 -7.57 7.70
CA ALA A 125 -7.31 -8.42 6.62
C ALA A 125 -7.42 -7.72 5.25
N VAL A 126 -8.57 -7.11 4.96
CA VAL A 126 -8.76 -6.35 3.73
C VAL A 126 -7.87 -5.12 3.68
N ALA A 127 -7.66 -4.43 4.81
CA ALA A 127 -6.77 -3.29 4.89
C ALA A 127 -5.31 -3.65 4.65
N LEU A 128 -4.85 -4.81 5.13
CA LEU A 128 -3.50 -5.29 4.86
C LEU A 128 -3.31 -5.72 3.40
N ALA A 129 -4.30 -6.39 2.80
CA ALA A 129 -4.28 -6.72 1.39
C ALA A 129 -4.24 -5.45 0.51
N TYR A 130 -5.09 -4.47 0.83
CA TYR A 130 -5.11 -3.17 0.18
C TYR A 130 -3.79 -2.40 0.37
N ALA A 131 -3.25 -2.37 1.59
CA ALA A 131 -1.95 -1.76 1.89
C ALA A 131 -0.82 -2.41 1.09
N GLY A 132 -0.82 -3.73 0.95
CA GLY A 132 0.14 -4.46 0.10
C GLY A 132 0.06 -4.03 -1.36
N CYS A 133 -1.16 -3.88 -1.89
CA CYS A 133 -1.38 -3.39 -3.25
C CYS A 133 -0.87 -1.95 -3.44
N VAL A 134 -1.21 -1.03 -2.54
CA VAL A 134 -0.74 0.36 -2.58
C VAL A 134 0.78 0.41 -2.49
N ALA A 135 1.37 -0.34 -1.56
CA ALA A 135 2.81 -0.42 -1.39
C ALA A 135 3.51 -0.94 -2.64
N ALA A 136 2.99 -2.00 -3.27
CA ALA A 136 3.53 -2.52 -4.52
C ALA A 136 3.48 -1.47 -5.65
N CYS A 137 2.36 -0.76 -5.80
CA CYS A 137 2.22 0.29 -6.82
C CYS A 137 3.16 1.47 -6.58
N VAL A 138 3.24 1.97 -5.34
CA VAL A 138 4.10 3.10 -4.99
C VAL A 138 5.58 2.73 -5.13
N MET A 139 5.95 1.51 -4.71
CA MET A 139 7.29 0.98 -4.89
C MET A 139 7.68 0.87 -6.38
N ALA A 140 6.73 0.53 -7.26
CA ALA A 140 6.95 0.42 -8.69
C ALA A 140 7.24 1.78 -9.35
N VAL A 141 6.56 2.85 -8.95
CA VAL A 141 6.71 4.19 -9.57
C VAL A 141 7.81 5.05 -8.93
N ALA A 142 8.19 4.75 -7.69
CA ALA A 142 9.21 5.49 -6.95
C ALA A 142 10.55 5.67 -7.67
N PRO A 143 11.08 4.69 -8.44
CA PRO A 143 12.30 4.88 -9.22
C PRO A 143 12.21 5.96 -10.30
N TRP A 144 11.03 6.20 -10.86
CA TRP A 144 10.83 7.20 -11.92
C TRP A 144 10.54 8.59 -11.37
N TRP A 145 9.67 8.68 -10.38
CA TRP A 145 9.18 9.98 -9.89
C TRP A 145 9.93 10.47 -8.65
N GLY A 146 10.75 9.61 -8.06
CA GLY A 146 11.36 9.81 -6.75
C GLY A 146 10.41 9.49 -5.60
N ALA A 147 10.98 9.21 -4.43
CA ALA A 147 10.22 8.80 -3.25
C ALA A 147 9.11 9.79 -2.85
N SER A 148 9.39 11.10 -2.86
CA SER A 148 8.43 12.11 -2.41
C SER A 148 7.20 12.17 -3.31
N ALA A 149 7.39 12.24 -4.64
CA ALA A 149 6.28 12.30 -5.58
C ALA A 149 5.46 11.00 -5.56
N ALA A 150 6.13 9.84 -5.49
CA ALA A 150 5.44 8.54 -5.39
C ALA A 150 4.60 8.43 -4.10
N ALA A 151 5.14 8.90 -2.96
CA ALA A 151 4.39 8.97 -1.70
C ALA A 151 3.21 9.93 -1.80
N SER A 152 3.38 11.11 -2.38
CA SER A 152 2.32 12.11 -2.55
C SER A 152 1.19 11.62 -3.45
N VAL A 153 1.50 10.99 -4.60
CA VAL A 153 0.49 10.42 -5.48
C VAL A 153 -0.23 9.26 -4.82
N GLY A 154 0.50 8.37 -4.14
CA GLY A 154 -0.10 7.27 -3.38
C GLY A 154 -1.04 7.78 -2.27
N PHE A 155 -0.60 8.80 -1.51
CA PHE A 155 -1.41 9.46 -0.50
C PHE A 155 -2.68 10.08 -1.08
N LEU A 156 -2.55 10.89 -2.14
CA LEU A 156 -3.70 11.52 -2.79
C LEU A 156 -4.67 10.48 -3.36
N GLY A 157 -4.15 9.43 -3.98
CA GLY A 157 -4.95 8.32 -4.48
C GLY A 157 -5.75 7.61 -3.39
N VAL A 158 -5.14 7.37 -2.22
CA VAL A 158 -5.82 6.78 -1.06
C VAL A 158 -6.94 7.69 -0.56
N TRP A 159 -6.71 9.00 -0.44
CA TRP A 159 -7.70 9.92 0.12
C TRP A 159 -8.85 10.20 -0.85
N ILE A 160 -8.54 10.54 -2.11
CA ILE A 160 -9.56 10.84 -3.12
C ILE A 160 -10.30 9.56 -3.51
N GLY A 161 -9.61 8.42 -3.55
CA GLY A 161 -10.17 7.13 -3.95
C GLY A 161 -11.16 6.51 -2.96
N VAL A 162 -11.46 7.17 -1.83
CA VAL A 162 -12.60 6.79 -0.99
C VAL A 162 -13.93 7.05 -1.69
N ALA A 163 -13.97 8.03 -2.59
CA ALA A 163 -15.16 8.35 -3.36
C ALA A 163 -15.51 7.20 -4.32
N PRO A 164 -16.75 6.68 -4.30
CA PRO A 164 -17.18 5.68 -5.25
C PRO A 164 -17.28 6.27 -6.67
N PRO A 165 -17.27 5.44 -7.73
CA PRO A 165 -17.37 5.91 -9.11
C PRO A 165 -18.62 6.76 -9.39
N SER A 166 -19.74 6.51 -8.70
CA SER A 166 -20.95 7.32 -8.81
C SER A 166 -20.77 8.75 -8.30
N ALA A 167 -20.03 8.95 -7.21
CA ALA A 167 -19.72 10.27 -6.67
C ALA A 167 -18.79 11.04 -7.62
N MET A 168 -17.78 10.37 -8.19
CA MET A 168 -16.93 10.98 -9.22
C MET A 168 -17.72 11.30 -10.49
N GLY A 169 -18.66 10.43 -10.86
CA GLY A 169 -19.59 10.68 -11.96
C GLY A 169 -20.42 11.94 -11.73
N ALA A 170 -21.01 12.11 -10.54
CA ALA A 170 -21.77 13.31 -10.21
C ALA A 170 -20.93 14.59 -10.29
N LEU A 171 -19.67 14.54 -9.83
CA LEU A 171 -18.75 15.68 -9.84
C LEU A 171 -18.43 16.17 -11.26
N PHE A 172 -18.44 15.28 -12.26
CA PHE A 172 -18.16 15.60 -13.66
C PHE A 172 -19.40 15.53 -14.57
N ALA A 173 -20.61 15.58 -14.01
CA ALA A 173 -21.85 15.45 -14.79
C ALA A 173 -21.99 16.51 -15.91
N GLY A 174 -21.40 17.70 -15.75
CA GLY A 174 -21.37 18.75 -16.76
C GLY A 174 -20.46 18.48 -17.95
N TRP A 175 -19.62 17.44 -17.92
CA TRP A 175 -18.68 17.13 -19.00
C TRP A 175 -18.64 15.62 -19.30
N LEU A 176 -19.65 15.16 -20.05
CA LEU A 176 -19.91 13.73 -20.28
C LEU A 176 -18.72 12.91 -20.84
N PRO A 177 -17.93 13.37 -21.84
CA PRO A 177 -16.77 12.63 -22.29
C PRO A 177 -15.71 12.43 -21.20
N PHE A 178 -15.42 13.49 -20.43
CA PHE A 178 -14.47 13.44 -19.33
C PHE A 178 -14.95 12.56 -18.18
N GLN A 179 -16.25 12.67 -17.84
CA GLN A 179 -16.92 11.83 -16.85
C GLN A 179 -16.74 10.34 -17.14
N ARG A 180 -16.94 9.90 -18.39
CA ARG A 180 -16.78 8.48 -18.79
C ARG A 180 -15.34 7.99 -18.58
N VAL A 181 -14.36 8.80 -18.96
CA VAL A 181 -12.92 8.47 -18.77
C VAL A 181 -12.60 8.37 -17.29
N VAL A 182 -13.05 9.33 -16.48
CA VAL A 182 -12.84 9.31 -15.02
C VAL A 182 -13.48 8.09 -14.38
N ILE A 183 -14.73 7.77 -14.70
CA ILE A 183 -15.43 6.60 -14.16
C ILE A 183 -14.70 5.31 -14.56
N TRP A 184 -14.26 5.21 -15.82
CA TRP A 184 -13.49 4.04 -16.28
C TRP A 184 -12.19 3.89 -15.48
N LEU A 185 -11.40 4.98 -15.35
CA LEU A 185 -10.17 4.99 -14.55
C LEU A 185 -10.45 4.61 -13.09
N TRP A 186 -11.49 5.17 -12.47
CA TRP A 186 -11.89 4.85 -11.09
C TRP A 186 -12.27 3.37 -10.93
N ASN A 187 -12.82 2.77 -11.98
CA ASN A 187 -13.16 1.35 -12.09
C ASN A 187 -12.01 0.46 -12.56
N VAL A 188 -10.80 0.98 -12.71
CA VAL A 188 -9.61 0.14 -12.97
C VAL A 188 -8.59 0.30 -11.86
N LEU A 189 -8.45 1.49 -11.28
CA LEU A 189 -7.46 1.78 -10.26
C LEU A 189 -7.71 1.03 -8.95
N PRO A 190 -6.63 0.67 -8.20
CA PRO A 190 -6.71 -0.01 -6.91
C PRO A 190 -7.01 1.01 -5.81
N LEU A 191 -8.24 1.54 -5.81
CA LEU A 191 -8.68 2.60 -4.90
C LEU A 191 -9.40 2.03 -3.67
N PRO A 192 -9.41 2.74 -2.52
CA PRO A 192 -9.95 2.22 -1.26
C PRO A 192 -11.47 1.99 -1.30
N TRP A 193 -12.23 2.66 -2.16
CA TRP A 193 -13.66 2.37 -2.35
C TRP A 193 -13.91 0.89 -2.72
N ARG A 194 -12.94 0.24 -3.39
CA ARG A 194 -12.99 -1.20 -3.70
C ARG A 194 -12.81 -2.07 -2.48
N ALA A 195 -11.88 -1.70 -1.61
CA ALA A 195 -11.67 -2.40 -0.36
C ALA A 195 -12.90 -2.30 0.54
N THR A 196 -13.57 -1.13 0.57
CA THR A 196 -14.87 -0.99 1.26
C THR A 196 -15.97 -1.81 0.60
N ARG A 197 -16.02 -1.87 -0.74
CA ARG A 197 -17.01 -2.69 -1.47
C ARG A 197 -16.76 -4.18 -1.26
N TRP A 198 -15.52 -4.62 -1.24
CA TRP A 198 -15.13 -5.99 -0.94
C TRP A 198 -15.59 -6.39 0.47
N LEU A 199 -15.34 -5.54 1.47
CA LEU A 199 -15.84 -5.75 2.83
C LEU A 199 -17.36 -5.85 2.90
N ALA A 200 -18.07 -5.01 2.15
CA ALA A 200 -19.54 -4.98 2.17
C ALA A 200 -20.18 -6.16 1.41
N SER A 201 -19.59 -6.57 0.28
CA SER A 201 -20.22 -7.56 -0.63
C SER A 201 -19.66 -8.97 -0.52
N GLY A 202 -18.44 -9.14 0.03
CA GLY A 202 -17.72 -10.43 0.05
C GLY A 202 -17.34 -10.99 -1.32
N GLY A 203 -17.57 -10.25 -2.41
CA GLY A 203 -17.32 -10.71 -3.78
C GLY A 203 -15.84 -10.79 -4.15
N TRP A 204 -15.50 -11.68 -5.10
CA TRP A 204 -14.13 -11.91 -5.54
C TRP A 204 -13.60 -10.91 -6.59
N GLY A 205 -14.46 -10.10 -7.21
CA GLY A 205 -14.04 -9.19 -8.27
C GLY A 205 -13.02 -8.13 -7.82
N ASP A 206 -13.29 -7.47 -6.69
CA ASP A 206 -12.39 -6.46 -6.12
C ASP A 206 -11.04 -7.03 -5.65
N PRO A 207 -10.97 -8.15 -4.87
CA PRO A 207 -9.68 -8.70 -4.45
C PRO A 207 -8.85 -9.24 -5.63
N LEU A 208 -9.48 -9.79 -6.68
CA LEU A 208 -8.75 -10.20 -7.89
C LEU A 208 -8.08 -9.02 -8.58
N LEU A 209 -8.78 -7.89 -8.69
CA LEU A 209 -8.21 -6.68 -9.29
C LEU A 209 -7.08 -6.10 -8.43
N LEU A 210 -7.25 -6.05 -7.10
CA LEU A 210 -6.17 -5.66 -6.18
C LEU A 210 -4.97 -6.60 -6.28
N GLY A 211 -5.21 -7.90 -6.40
CA GLY A 211 -4.19 -8.91 -6.65
C GLY A 211 -3.44 -8.67 -7.96
N ALA A 212 -4.17 -8.39 -9.05
CA ALA A 212 -3.58 -8.07 -10.35
C ALA A 212 -2.68 -6.83 -10.27
N TRP A 213 -3.14 -5.75 -9.62
CA TRP A 213 -2.32 -4.56 -9.39
C TRP A 213 -1.10 -4.82 -8.53
N THR A 214 -1.21 -5.66 -7.51
CA THR A 214 -0.08 -6.07 -6.68
C THR A 214 0.97 -6.79 -7.50
N LEU A 215 0.55 -7.74 -8.35
CA LEU A 215 1.43 -8.49 -9.24
C LEU A 215 2.08 -7.60 -10.29
N MET A 216 1.32 -6.69 -10.90
CA MET A 216 1.84 -5.71 -11.86
C MET A 216 2.87 -4.79 -11.19
N GLY A 217 2.57 -4.25 -10.01
CA GLY A 217 3.49 -3.40 -9.24
C GLY A 217 4.79 -4.14 -8.90
N LEU A 218 4.69 -5.38 -8.40
CA LEU A 218 5.86 -6.23 -8.14
C LEU A 218 6.66 -6.54 -9.40
N GLY A 219 5.99 -6.84 -10.52
CA GLY A 219 6.63 -7.10 -11.81
C GLY A 219 7.42 -5.88 -12.31
N VAL A 220 6.81 -4.69 -12.31
CA VAL A 220 7.46 -3.43 -12.69
C VAL A 220 8.63 -3.11 -11.76
N ALA A 221 8.42 -3.23 -10.45
CA ALA A 221 9.47 -3.06 -9.45
C ALA A 221 10.67 -4.00 -9.66
N ALA A 222 10.40 -5.25 -10.06
CA ALA A 222 11.42 -6.25 -10.33
C ALA A 222 12.16 -5.98 -11.65
N MET A 223 11.48 -5.46 -12.68
CA MET A 223 12.11 -5.05 -13.95
C MET A 223 13.13 -3.92 -13.74
N HIS A 224 12.88 -2.96 -12.83
CA HIS A 224 13.86 -1.92 -12.48
C HIS A 224 15.19 -2.47 -11.98
N LEU A 225 15.17 -3.64 -11.35
CA LEU A 225 16.35 -4.28 -10.79
C LEU A 225 17.07 -5.19 -11.80
N ALA A 226 16.42 -5.51 -12.92
CA ALA A 226 16.93 -6.36 -13.98
C ALA A 226 17.64 -5.59 -15.13
N GLY A 227 17.75 -4.26 -15.04
CA GLY A 227 18.33 -3.39 -16.08
C GLY A 227 19.79 -3.71 -16.49
N PRO A 228 20.29 -3.12 -17.60
CA PRO A 228 21.34 -3.67 -18.48
C PRO A 228 22.78 -3.80 -17.94
N GLY A 229 22.99 -3.68 -16.63
CA GLY A 229 24.32 -3.59 -16.00
C GLY A 229 24.71 -4.77 -15.11
N ARG A 230 23.91 -5.84 -15.01
CA ARG A 230 24.37 -7.07 -14.35
C ARG A 230 25.29 -7.81 -15.32
N PRO A 231 26.59 -8.00 -15.03
CA PRO A 231 27.38 -8.93 -15.81
C PRO A 231 26.68 -10.29 -15.73
N ARG A 232 26.22 -10.81 -16.88
CA ARG A 232 25.96 -12.24 -17.02
C ARG A 232 27.27 -12.91 -16.63
N ARG A 233 27.30 -13.58 -15.47
CA ARG A 233 28.41 -14.49 -15.21
C ARG A 233 28.37 -15.51 -16.32
N ALA A 234 29.48 -15.58 -17.07
CA ALA A 234 29.83 -16.76 -17.82
C ALA A 234 29.73 -17.94 -16.85
N GLU A 235 28.97 -18.94 -17.24
CA GLU A 235 29.01 -20.26 -16.63
C GLU A 235 30.45 -20.76 -16.81
N SER A 236 31.16 -20.96 -15.70
CA SER A 236 32.41 -21.68 -15.60
C SER A 236 32.33 -22.62 -14.41
#